data_AF-S3Y161-F1
#
_entry.id   AF-S3Y161-F1
#
_cell.length_a   1.000
_cell.length_b   1.000
_cell.length_c   1.000
_cell.angle_alpha   90.00
_cell.angle_beta   90.00
_cell.angle_gamma   90.00
#
_symmetry.space_group_name_H-M   'P 1'
#
loop_
_entity.id
_entity.type
_entity.pdbx_description
1 polymer ?
#
loop_
_entity_poly.entity_id
_entity_poly.type
_entity_poly.pdbx_seq_one_letter_code
_entity_poly.pdbx_strand_id
1 'polypeptide(L)'
;MSFDIQPDASRRIVENTTAVVSDLEEASKDTQNAINTTPAAFEHSPQSKTAVLSYLEHFVTGEVNATRNMTSKSTRAAADAINAYRAGDTEMSEEAKNAIASIPVIHFPGEVVK
;
A
#
# COMPACT_ATOMS: atom_id res chain seq x y z
N MET A 1 -1.80 -4.59 25.38
CA MET A 1 -2.86 -4.28 24.41
C MET A 1 -2.55 -5.13 23.18
N SER A 2 -3.40 -6.10 22.85
CA SER A 2 -3.26 -6.93 21.66
C SER A 2 -4.10 -6.27 20.58
N PHE A 3 -3.47 -5.75 19.53
CA PHE A 3 -4.19 -5.25 18.36
C PHE A 3 -4.73 -6.47 17.59
N ASP A 4 -5.96 -6.40 17.06
CA ASP A 4 -6.52 -7.49 16.23
C ASP A 4 -5.80 -7.60 14.87
N ILE A 5 -5.07 -6.55 14.48
CA ILE A 5 -4.13 -6.53 13.37
C ILE A 5 -2.69 -6.62 13.88
N GLN A 6 -1.81 -7.34 13.17
CA GLN A 6 -0.37 -7.34 13.45
C GLN A 6 0.29 -6.11 12.79
N PRO A 7 0.53 -5.00 13.52
CA PRO A 7 0.83 -3.72 12.89
C PRO A 7 2.19 -3.74 12.17
N ASP A 8 3.14 -4.50 12.70
CA ASP A 8 4.47 -4.65 12.13
C ASP A 8 4.46 -5.50 10.86
N ALA A 9 3.67 -6.58 10.82
CA ALA A 9 3.51 -7.39 9.62
C ALA A 9 2.86 -6.57 8.50
N SER A 10 1.79 -5.83 8.82
CA SER A 10 1.10 -4.98 7.87
C SER A 10 1.97 -3.82 7.37
N ARG A 11 2.78 -3.20 8.24
CA ARG A 11 3.76 -2.18 7.84
C ARG A 11 4.78 -2.74 6.84
N ARG A 12 5.35 -3.92 7.10
CA ARG A 12 6.31 -4.57 6.18
C ARG A 12 5.68 -4.89 4.82
N ILE A 13 4.41 -5.29 4.79
CA ILE A 13 3.69 -5.50 3.52
C ILE A 13 3.57 -4.19 2.75
N VAL A 14 3.21 -3.08 3.41
CA VAL A 14 3.15 -1.75 2.75
C VAL A 14 4.53 -1.31 2.24
N GLU A 15 5.59 -1.48 3.04
CA GLU A 15 6.96 -1.15 2.64
C GLU A 15 7.41 -1.96 1.41
N ASN A 16 7.21 -3.29 1.43
CA ASN A 16 7.53 -4.16 0.30
C ASN A 16 6.73 -3.77 -0.95
N THR A 17 5.45 -3.46 -0.79
CA THR A 17 4.60 -3.08 -1.93
C THR A 17 5.00 -1.72 -2.49
N THR A 18 5.47 -0.79 -1.64
CA THR A 18 6.03 0.49 -2.08
C THR A 18 7.31 0.30 -2.90
N ALA A 19 8.19 -0.63 -2.49
CA ALA A 19 9.37 -0.98 -3.27
C ALA A 19 8.99 -1.54 -4.65
N VAL A 20 8.00 -2.42 -4.73
CA VAL A 20 7.49 -2.95 -6.01
C VAL A 20 6.93 -1.83 -6.91
N VAL A 21 6.25 -0.83 -6.34
CA VAL A 21 5.78 0.33 -7.13
C VAL A 21 6.95 1.12 -7.70
N SER A 22 8.03 1.30 -6.92
CA SER A 22 9.25 1.97 -7.39
C SER A 22 9.92 1.20 -8.52
N ASP A 23 10.02 -0.13 -8.41
CA ASP A 23 10.59 -0.99 -9.47
C ASP A 23 9.77 -0.89 -10.76
N LEU A 24 8.45 -0.83 -10.65
CA LEU A 24 7.55 -0.64 -11.80
C LEU A 24 7.67 0.75 -12.44
N GLU A 25 7.98 1.79 -11.66
CA GLU A 25 8.28 3.12 -12.18
C GLU A 25 9.58 3.13 -12.99
N GLU A 26 10.61 2.44 -12.52
CA GLU A 26 11.87 2.27 -13.24
C GLU A 26 11.66 1.47 -14.53
N ALA A 27 10.93 0.35 -14.47
CA ALA A 27 10.59 -0.45 -15.65
C ALA A 27 9.80 0.37 -16.70
N SER A 28 8.91 1.27 -16.25
CA SER A 28 8.19 2.16 -17.17
C SER A 28 9.14 3.13 -17.87
N LYS A 29 10.13 3.67 -17.16
CA LYS A 29 11.14 4.56 -17.72
C LYS A 29 12.03 3.84 -18.73
N ASP A 30 12.47 2.63 -18.41
CA ASP A 30 13.28 1.81 -19.31
C ASP A 30 12.51 1.41 -20.57
N THR A 31 11.22 1.11 -20.43
CA THR A 31 10.35 0.85 -21.59
C THR A 31 10.26 2.08 -22.49
N GLN A 32 10.10 3.28 -21.91
CA GLN A 32 10.07 4.52 -22.69
C GLN A 32 11.41 4.80 -23.38
N ASN A 33 12.52 4.52 -22.72
CA ASN A 33 13.86 4.62 -23.32
C ASN A 33 14.01 3.64 -24.49
N ALA A 34 13.53 2.40 -24.34
CA ALA A 34 13.52 1.41 -25.41
C ALA A 34 12.68 1.88 -26.61
N ILE A 35 11.49 2.44 -26.38
CA ILE A 35 10.64 3.03 -27.45
C ILE A 35 11.39 4.12 -28.22
N ASN A 36 12.16 4.96 -27.51
CA ASN A 36 12.88 6.07 -28.13
C ASN A 36 14.12 5.61 -28.94
N THR A 37 14.77 4.53 -28.51
CA THR A 37 16.09 4.10 -29.04
C THR A 37 16.00 2.98 -30.08
N THR A 38 15.09 2.03 -29.86
CA THR A 38 14.89 0.85 -30.72
C THR A 38 14.58 1.17 -32.19
N PRO A 39 13.83 2.25 -32.53
CA PRO A 39 13.56 2.62 -33.92
C PRO A 39 14.78 2.78 -34.82
N ALA A 40 15.91 3.21 -34.27
CA ALA A 40 17.15 3.41 -35.04
C ALA A 40 17.77 2.07 -35.47
N ALA A 41 17.62 1.01 -34.69
CA ALA A 41 18.13 -0.31 -35.03
C ALA A 41 17.39 -0.96 -36.22
N PHE A 42 16.20 -0.46 -36.56
CA PHE A 42 15.35 -0.98 -37.63
C PHE A 42 15.21 -0.02 -38.82
N GLU A 43 16.18 0.88 -39.02
CA GLU A 43 16.13 1.88 -40.09
C GLU A 43 15.94 1.27 -41.49
N HIS A 44 16.55 0.10 -41.74
CA HIS A 44 16.42 -0.63 -43.00
C HIS A 44 15.29 -1.66 -43.02
N SER A 45 14.47 -1.74 -41.97
CA SER A 45 13.38 -2.71 -41.86
C SER A 45 12.11 -2.09 -41.26
N PRO A 46 11.36 -1.31 -42.07
CA PRO A 46 10.20 -0.54 -41.59
C PRO A 46 9.10 -1.39 -40.95
N GLN A 47 8.86 -2.60 -41.47
CA GLN A 47 7.84 -3.52 -40.92
C GLN A 47 8.24 -4.01 -39.52
N SER A 48 9.50 -4.42 -39.34
CA SER A 48 10.04 -4.83 -38.03
C SER A 48 10.03 -3.67 -37.04
N LYS A 49 10.36 -2.46 -37.49
CA LYS A 49 10.25 -1.23 -36.69
C LYS A 49 8.84 -1.04 -36.14
N THR A 50 7.82 -1.11 -37.00
CA THR A 50 6.42 -0.96 -36.59
C THR A 50 5.99 -2.05 -35.62
N ALA A 51 6.37 -3.32 -35.87
CA ALA A 51 6.00 -4.43 -35.01
C ALA A 51 6.60 -4.29 -33.60
N VAL A 52 7.88 -3.93 -33.50
CA VAL A 52 8.58 -3.76 -32.21
C VAL A 52 8.06 -2.55 -31.45
N LEU A 53 7.81 -1.41 -32.13
CA LEU A 53 7.19 -0.24 -31.50
C LEU A 53 5.81 -0.57 -30.96
N SER A 54 4.97 -1.24 -31.75
CA SER A 54 3.64 -1.67 -31.29
C SER A 54 3.74 -2.59 -30.07
N TYR A 55 4.72 -3.51 -30.04
CA TYR A 55 4.92 -4.37 -28.89
C TYR A 55 5.30 -3.60 -27.62
N LEU A 56 6.27 -2.69 -27.73
CA LEU A 56 6.74 -1.87 -26.60
C LEU A 56 5.65 -0.88 -26.10
N GLU A 57 4.89 -0.27 -27.01
CA GLU A 57 3.86 0.72 -26.69
C GLU A 57 2.58 0.07 -26.14
N HIS A 58 2.11 -1.03 -26.71
CA HIS A 58 0.84 -1.63 -26.28
C HIS A 58 1.01 -2.66 -25.17
N PHE A 59 1.93 -3.61 -25.35
CA PHE A 59 2.06 -4.70 -24.38
C PHE A 59 2.91 -4.28 -23.19
N VAL A 60 4.12 -3.78 -23.43
CA VAL A 60 5.03 -3.50 -22.31
C VAL A 60 4.56 -2.28 -21.51
N THR A 61 4.34 -1.14 -22.17
CA THR A 61 3.87 0.08 -21.48
C THR A 61 2.48 -0.12 -20.87
N GLY A 62 1.58 -0.82 -21.57
CA GLY A 62 0.23 -1.10 -21.07
C GLY A 62 0.23 -1.93 -19.79
N GLU A 63 0.92 -3.08 -19.79
CA GLU A 63 0.99 -4.00 -18.65
C GLU A 63 1.73 -3.39 -17.46
N VAL A 64 2.85 -2.70 -17.69
CA VAL A 64 3.61 -2.03 -16.64
C VAL A 64 2.77 -0.94 -15.97
N ASN A 65 2.06 -0.13 -16.76
CA ASN A 65 1.20 0.92 -16.21
C ASN A 65 -0.02 0.36 -15.47
N ALA A 66 -0.66 -0.67 -16.01
CA ALA A 66 -1.80 -1.32 -15.36
C ALA A 66 -1.38 -1.91 -14.00
N THR A 67 -0.27 -2.64 -13.98
CA THR A 67 0.30 -3.24 -12.77
C THR A 67 0.67 -2.16 -11.76
N ARG A 68 1.41 -1.12 -12.19
CA ARG A 68 1.77 0.01 -11.31
C ARG A 68 0.55 0.65 -10.68
N ASN A 69 -0.49 0.92 -11.46
CA ASN A 69 -1.70 1.58 -10.97
C ASN A 69 -2.45 0.70 -9.95
N MET A 70 -2.60 -0.60 -10.23
CA MET A 70 -3.27 -1.53 -9.33
C MET A 70 -2.50 -1.71 -8.02
N THR A 71 -1.17 -1.87 -8.11
CA THR A 71 -0.29 -2.02 -6.94
C THR A 71 -0.29 -0.75 -6.09
N SER A 72 -0.22 0.44 -6.70
CA SER A 72 -0.28 1.72 -5.99
C SER A 72 -1.60 1.91 -5.23
N LYS A 73 -2.74 1.63 -5.89
CA LYS A 73 -4.06 1.70 -5.24
C LYS A 73 -4.19 0.74 -4.07
N SER A 74 -3.75 -0.51 -4.25
CA SER A 74 -3.81 -1.54 -3.21
C SER A 74 -2.92 -1.19 -2.02
N THR A 75 -1.72 -0.65 -2.28
CA THR A 75 -0.79 -0.18 -1.22
C THR A 75 -1.41 0.94 -0.39
N ARG A 76 -2.02 1.94 -1.04
CA ARG A 76 -2.68 3.05 -0.35
C ARG A 76 -3.85 2.55 0.50
N ALA A 77 -4.72 1.72 -0.07
CA ALA A 77 -5.84 1.15 0.67
C ALA A 77 -5.38 0.34 1.90
N ALA A 78 -4.29 -0.42 1.77
CA ALA A 78 -3.71 -1.15 2.89
C ALA A 78 -3.15 -0.20 3.97
N ALA A 79 -2.42 0.85 3.58
CA ALA A 79 -1.90 1.85 4.51
C ALA A 79 -3.03 2.59 5.27
N ASP A 80 -4.09 2.97 4.56
CA ASP A 80 -5.26 3.64 5.15
C ASP A 80 -5.97 2.72 6.14
N ALA A 81 -6.18 1.45 5.79
CA ALA A 81 -6.79 0.47 6.68
C ALA A 81 -5.95 0.26 7.96
N ILE A 82 -4.63 0.13 7.85
CA ILE A 82 -3.74 -0.01 9.01
C ILE A 82 -3.85 1.20 9.94
N ASN A 83 -3.89 2.40 9.39
CA ASN A 83 -4.02 3.63 10.18
C ASN A 83 -5.38 3.72 10.86
N ALA A 84 -6.46 3.34 10.17
CA ALA A 84 -7.81 3.31 10.73
C ALA A 84 -7.92 2.33 11.92
N TYR A 85 -7.38 1.12 11.78
CA TYR A 85 -7.37 0.15 12.88
C TYR A 85 -6.56 0.64 14.09
N ARG A 86 -5.39 1.25 13.86
CA ARG A 86 -4.61 1.83 14.96
C ARG A 86 -5.35 2.94 15.70
N ALA A 87 -6.08 3.78 14.97
CA ALA A 87 -6.90 4.83 15.56
C ALA A 87 -8.05 4.25 16.37
N GLY A 88 -8.79 3.29 15.81
CA GLY A 88 -9.90 2.60 16.49
C GLY A 88 -9.46 1.87 17.76
N ASP A 89 -8.34 1.14 17.73
CA ASP A 89 -7.83 0.45 18.92
C ASP A 89 -7.40 1.43 20.02
N THR A 90 -6.91 2.62 19.63
CA THR A 90 -6.59 3.68 20.59
C THR A 90 -7.85 4.27 21.21
N GLU A 91 -8.86 4.59 20.40
CA GLU A 91 -10.15 5.11 20.86
C GLU A 91 -10.85 4.12 21.79
N MET A 92 -10.95 2.86 21.38
CA MET A 92 -11.55 1.79 22.19
C MET A 92 -10.82 1.58 23.52
N SER A 93 -9.49 1.69 23.53
CA SER A 93 -8.71 1.65 24.76
C SER A 93 -9.07 2.80 25.71
N GLU A 94 -9.18 4.03 25.20
CA GLU A 94 -9.53 5.19 26.02
C GLU A 94 -10.97 5.11 26.52
N GLU A 95 -11.92 4.70 25.67
CA GLU A 95 -13.30 4.45 26.07
C GLU A 95 -13.40 3.38 27.16
N ALA A 96 -12.64 2.28 27.04
CA ALA A 96 -12.62 1.24 28.05
C ALA A 96 -12.09 1.75 29.40
N LYS A 97 -11.02 2.56 29.40
CA LYS A 97 -10.50 3.20 30.62
C LYS A 97 -11.55 4.11 31.26
N ASN A 98 -12.21 4.94 30.45
CA ASN A 98 -13.25 5.85 30.91
C ASN A 98 -14.46 5.09 31.48
N ALA A 99 -14.89 4.02 30.82
CA ALA A 99 -15.97 3.17 31.28
C ALA A 99 -15.65 2.54 32.64
N ILE A 100 -14.44 2.00 32.82
CA ILE A 100 -13.99 1.45 34.12
C ILE A 100 -13.98 2.54 35.20
N ALA A 101 -13.45 3.73 34.90
CA ALA A 101 -13.42 4.84 35.84
C ALA A 101 -14.82 5.36 36.22
N SER A 102 -15.81 5.17 35.34
CA SER A 102 -17.20 5.57 35.57
C SER A 102 -18.02 4.59 36.41
N ILE A 103 -17.50 3.40 36.70
CA ILE A 103 -18.17 2.42 37.57
C ILE A 103 -18.21 3.01 39.00
N PRO A 104 -19.41 3.29 39.56
CA PRO A 104 -19.49 3.82 40.91
C PRO A 104 -18.98 2.78 41.91
N VAL A 105 -18.07 3.21 42.79
CA VAL A 105 -17.65 2.40 43.93
C VAL A 105 -18.85 2.31 44.88
N ILE A 106 -19.46 1.13 44.96
CA ILE A 106 -20.56 0.87 45.89
C ILE A 106 -19.95 0.64 47.27
N HIS A 107 -20.04 1.64 48.13
CA HIS A 107 -19.72 1.49 49.55
C HIS A 107 -20.86 0.79 50.28
N PHE A 108 -20.58 -0.35 50.90
CA PHE A 108 -21.54 -1.02 51.77
C PHE A 108 -21.52 -0.40 53.17
N PRO A 109 -22.67 -0.23 53.85
CA PRO A 109 -22.70 0.26 55.23
C PRO A 109 -21.88 -0.67 56.14
N GLY A 110 -20.80 -0.15 56.74
CA GLY A 110 -19.93 -0.90 57.66
C GLY A 110 -18.48 -1.08 57.20
N GLU A 111 -18.12 -0.69 55.98
CA GLU A 111 -16.72 -0.72 55.55
C GLU A 111 -15.92 0.44 56.16
N VAL A 112 -14.87 0.10 56.93
CA VAL A 112 -13.93 1.06 57.50
C VAL A 112 -12.97 1.49 56.41
N VAL A 113 -13.07 2.75 55.99
CA VAL A 113 -12.10 3.38 55.09
C VAL A 113 -10.74 3.42 55.80
N LYS A 114 -9.73 2.74 55.24
CA LYS A 114 -8.31 2.91 55.60
C LYS A 114 -7.63 3.81 54.57
#